data_AF-A0A3M9MMM4-F1
#
_entry.id   AF-A0A3M9MMM4-F1
#
_cell.length_a   1.000
_cell.length_b   1.000
_cell.length_c   1.000
_cell.angle_alpha   90.00
_cell.angle_beta   90.00
_cell.angle_gamma   90.00
#
_symmetry.space_group_name_H-M   'P 1'
#
loop_
_entity.id
_entity.type
_entity.pdbx_description
1 polymer ?
#
loop_
_entity_poly.entity_id
_entity_poly.type
_entity_poly.pdbx_seq_one_letter_code
_entity_poly.pdbx_strand_id
1 'polypeptide(L)'
;MMKWITSGALSLVFSLLFFTAQAGGISPTELKMDKIMNTYAIKMKAAFLEKNDQKTMDMIKSASQEAGTQINQMKSEIEQWAKALKGMKGPEKEAFEKRYAEKPYFKTIFTLMLDPAVSQRLQANPALAKALEDGNAAFPNFKSREESNIEEESSEGDQE
;
A
#
# COMPACT_ATOMS: atom_id res chain seq x y z
N MET A 1 23.04 8.45 6.28
CA MET A 1 22.24 8.64 5.04
C MET A 1 21.14 7.62 5.06
N MET A 2 19.88 8.02 4.91
CA MET A 2 18.74 7.09 4.91
C MET A 2 18.51 6.58 3.48
N LYS A 3 18.74 5.29 3.23
CA LYS A 3 18.28 4.68 1.97
C LYS A 3 16.76 4.60 2.01
N TRP A 4 16.12 4.92 0.88
CA TRP A 4 14.68 5.12 0.84
C TRP A 4 13.92 3.79 0.92
N ILE A 5 12.76 3.81 1.57
CA ILE A 5 11.82 2.68 1.59
C ILE A 5 11.00 2.72 0.29
N THR A 6 11.65 2.38 -0.82
CA THR A 6 11.03 2.25 -2.15
C THR A 6 10.65 0.81 -2.42
N SER A 7 9.54 0.34 -1.85
CA SER A 7 8.87 -0.89 -2.28
C SER A 7 7.38 -0.87 -1.93
N GLY A 8 6.56 -1.62 -2.68
CA GLY A 8 5.12 -1.75 -2.48
C GLY A 8 4.34 -0.44 -2.73
N ALA A 9 4.10 0.33 -1.66
CA ALA A 9 3.05 1.35 -1.59
C ALA A 9 3.16 2.48 -2.63
N LEU A 10 4.36 2.91 -3.03
CA LEU A 10 4.54 3.95 -4.06
C LEU A 10 4.32 3.43 -5.49
N SER A 11 4.51 2.13 -5.76
CA SER A 11 4.44 1.59 -7.13
C SER A 11 3.03 1.70 -7.71
N LEU A 12 2.01 1.47 -6.87
CA LEU A 12 0.59 1.58 -7.24
C LEU A 12 0.15 2.97 -7.70
N VAL A 13 0.92 4.03 -7.43
CA VAL A 13 0.54 5.42 -7.70
C VAL A 13 0.69 5.80 -9.17
N PHE A 14 1.63 5.19 -9.90
CA PHE A 14 2.24 5.84 -11.08
C PHE A 14 1.69 5.45 -12.45
N SER A 15 0.93 4.36 -12.57
CA SER A 15 0.73 3.68 -13.86
C SER A 15 -0.73 3.61 -14.32
N LEU A 16 -1.43 4.73 -14.57
CA LEU A 16 -2.92 4.75 -14.63
C LEU A 16 -3.55 5.64 -15.76
N LEU A 17 -3.55 5.16 -17.03
CA LEU A 17 -4.25 5.66 -18.27
C LEU A 17 -4.64 4.43 -19.19
N PHE A 18 -5.70 4.23 -20.01
CA PHE A 18 -7.00 4.86 -20.47
C PHE A 18 -8.06 3.73 -20.86
N PHE A 19 -9.43 3.73 -20.80
CA PHE A 19 -10.56 4.63 -20.34
C PHE A 19 -12.00 3.99 -20.30
N THR A 20 -12.79 4.06 -19.19
CA THR A 20 -14.30 3.96 -19.15
C THR A 20 -14.95 4.62 -17.89
N ALA A 21 -16.09 5.30 -18.07
CA ALA A 21 -16.77 6.10 -17.02
C ALA A 21 -17.89 5.34 -16.26
N GLN A 22 -17.93 5.46 -14.92
CA GLN A 22 -19.07 5.06 -14.08
C GLN A 22 -19.63 6.28 -13.33
N ALA A 23 -20.84 6.70 -13.69
CA ALA A 23 -21.55 7.79 -13.03
C ALA A 23 -21.78 7.44 -11.54
N GLY A 24 -21.20 8.25 -10.64
CA GLY A 24 -21.05 7.94 -9.22
C GLY A 24 -19.64 8.21 -8.70
N GLY A 25 -18.64 8.23 -9.60
CA GLY A 25 -17.33 8.86 -9.39
C GLY A 25 -16.32 8.12 -8.50
N ILE A 26 -16.77 7.23 -7.61
CA ILE A 26 -15.93 6.44 -6.70
C ILE A 26 -16.17 4.95 -6.94
N SER A 27 -15.12 4.17 -7.17
CA SER A 27 -15.24 2.71 -7.41
C SER A 27 -15.63 1.96 -6.12
N PRO A 28 -16.44 0.89 -6.19
CA PRO A 28 -16.64 -0.03 -5.06
C PRO A 28 -15.32 -0.58 -4.50
N THR A 29 -14.30 -0.75 -5.35
CA THR A 29 -12.95 -1.19 -4.98
C THR A 29 -12.17 -0.07 -4.28
N GLU A 30 -12.36 1.19 -4.70
CA GLU A 30 -11.82 2.38 -4.01
C GLU A 30 -12.38 2.44 -2.58
N LEU A 31 -13.70 2.29 -2.41
CA LEU A 31 -14.35 2.32 -1.09
C LEU A 31 -13.90 1.18 -0.16
N LYS A 32 -13.72 -0.03 -0.69
CA LYS A 32 -13.18 -1.17 0.08
C LYS A 32 -11.72 -0.90 0.49
N MET A 33 -10.90 -0.42 -0.44
CA MET A 33 -9.49 -0.10 -0.20
C MET A 33 -9.33 1.02 0.82
N ASP A 34 -10.13 2.09 0.69
CA ASP A 34 -10.22 3.19 1.66
C ASP A 34 -10.54 2.68 3.06
N LYS A 35 -11.53 1.78 3.19
CA LYS A 35 -11.92 1.17 4.46
C LYS A 35 -10.76 0.39 5.08
N ILE A 36 -10.08 -0.47 4.31
CA ILE A 36 -8.95 -1.26 4.79
C ILE A 36 -7.80 -0.36 5.24
N MET A 37 -7.38 0.61 4.40
CA MET A 37 -6.26 1.50 4.73
C MET A 37 -6.57 2.44 5.89
N ASN A 38 -7.81 2.88 6.04
CA ASN A 38 -8.23 3.68 7.20
C ASN A 38 -8.24 2.85 8.49
N THR A 39 -8.75 1.62 8.46
CA THR A 39 -8.67 0.69 9.61
C THR A 39 -7.22 0.37 9.96
N TYR A 40 -6.35 0.11 8.98
CA TYR A 40 -4.92 -0.09 9.18
C TYR A 40 -4.26 1.14 9.82
N ALA A 41 -4.42 2.33 9.24
CA ALA A 41 -3.82 3.57 9.74
C ALA A 41 -4.28 3.93 11.17
N ILE A 42 -5.54 3.68 11.51
CA ILE A 42 -6.08 3.84 12.87
C ILE A 42 -5.42 2.83 13.84
N LYS A 43 -5.27 1.57 13.45
CA LYS A 43 -4.62 0.54 14.27
C LYS A 43 -3.12 0.81 14.47
N MET A 44 -2.41 1.24 13.43
CA MET A 44 -1.01 1.66 13.52
C MET A 44 -0.85 2.88 14.44
N LYS A 45 -1.76 3.87 14.37
CA LYS A 45 -1.78 4.99 15.30
C LYS A 45 -2.00 4.55 16.74
N ALA A 46 -2.93 3.62 16.97
CA ALA A 46 -3.16 3.05 18.31
C ALA A 46 -1.94 2.28 18.82
N ALA A 47 -1.23 1.54 17.97
CA ALA A 47 -0.03 0.79 18.33
C ALA A 47 1.10 1.71 18.84
N PHE A 48 1.34 2.86 18.18
CA PHE A 48 2.36 3.81 18.63
C PHE A 48 1.95 4.69 19.83
N LEU A 49 0.66 4.76 20.15
CA LEU A 49 0.18 5.36 21.41
C LEU A 49 0.31 4.43 22.62
N GLU A 50 0.38 3.11 22.41
CA GLU A 50 0.76 2.14 23.44
C GLU A 50 2.24 2.31 23.80
N LYS A 51 2.57 2.27 25.09
CA LYS A 51 3.92 2.46 25.63
C LYS A 51 4.70 1.16 25.80
N ASN A 52 4.00 0.03 25.90
CA ASN A 52 4.63 -1.29 25.98
C ASN A 52 5.04 -1.77 24.58
N ASP A 53 6.34 -1.89 24.32
CA ASP A 53 6.88 -2.27 23.01
C ASP A 53 6.40 -3.64 22.51
N GLN A 54 6.27 -4.65 23.39
CA GLN A 54 5.77 -5.97 23.00
C GLN A 54 4.33 -5.86 22.49
N LYS A 55 3.46 -5.19 23.24
CA LYS A 55 2.08 -4.96 22.84
C LYS A 55 1.97 -4.10 21.58
N THR A 56 2.86 -3.11 21.39
CA THR A 56 2.95 -2.36 20.13
C THR A 56 3.32 -3.27 18.96
N MET A 57 4.31 -4.17 19.11
CA MET A 57 4.67 -5.16 18.07
C MET A 57 3.50 -6.11 17.74
N ASP A 58 2.79 -6.61 18.76
CA ASP A 58 1.63 -7.48 18.57
C ASP A 58 0.48 -6.76 17.86
N MET A 59 0.26 -5.47 18.17
CA MET A 59 -0.73 -4.62 17.49
C MET A 59 -0.34 -4.31 16.04
N ILE A 60 0.94 -4.03 15.75
CA ILE A 60 1.46 -3.85 14.38
C ILE A 60 1.23 -5.13 13.57
N LYS A 61 1.69 -6.27 14.08
CA LYS A 61 1.54 -7.59 13.44
C LYS A 61 0.07 -7.91 13.14
N SER A 62 -0.81 -7.71 14.11
CA SER A 62 -2.26 -7.90 13.95
C SER A 62 -2.85 -6.99 12.86
N ALA A 63 -2.53 -5.69 12.88
CA ALA A 63 -3.01 -4.73 11.90
C ALA A 63 -2.53 -5.06 10.47
N SER A 64 -1.25 -5.40 10.31
CA SER A 64 -0.64 -5.79 9.05
C SER A 64 -1.20 -7.10 8.49
N GLN A 65 -1.35 -8.13 9.32
CA GLN A 65 -1.91 -9.42 8.89
C GLN A 65 -3.38 -9.27 8.47
N GLU A 66 -4.18 -8.48 9.20
CA GLU A 66 -5.58 -8.22 8.88
C GLU A 66 -5.76 -7.40 7.59
N ALA A 67 -4.92 -6.38 7.39
CA ALA A 67 -4.94 -5.57 6.17
C ALA A 67 -4.44 -6.38 4.96
N GLY A 68 -3.29 -7.02 5.08
CA GLY A 68 -2.71 -7.88 4.04
C GLY A 68 -3.65 -9.00 3.59
N THR A 69 -4.34 -9.65 4.54
CA THR A 69 -5.34 -10.69 4.23
C THR A 69 -6.50 -10.14 3.39
N GLN A 70 -7.10 -9.00 3.79
CA GLN A 70 -8.21 -8.39 3.03
C GLN A 70 -7.77 -7.91 1.65
N ILE A 71 -6.57 -7.35 1.53
CA ILE A 71 -6.01 -6.89 0.25
C ILE A 71 -5.72 -8.08 -0.68
N ASN A 72 -5.20 -9.18 -0.15
CA ASN A 72 -4.94 -10.39 -0.92
C ASN A 72 -6.25 -11.06 -1.38
N GLN A 73 -7.29 -11.09 -0.53
CA GLN A 73 -8.65 -11.51 -0.92
C GLN A 73 -9.22 -10.65 -2.06
N MET A 74 -8.90 -9.35 -2.08
CA MET A 74 -9.28 -8.41 -3.13
C MET A 74 -8.31 -8.36 -4.32
N LYS A 75 -7.23 -9.17 -4.37
CA LYS A 75 -6.12 -8.96 -5.32
C LYS A 75 -6.57 -8.82 -6.78
N SER A 76 -7.43 -9.73 -7.27
CA SER A 76 -7.95 -9.65 -8.65
C SER A 76 -8.85 -8.42 -8.87
N GLU A 77 -9.62 -8.02 -7.86
CA GLU A 77 -10.46 -6.81 -7.92
C GLU A 77 -9.58 -5.54 -7.97
N ILE A 78 -8.51 -5.48 -7.18
CA ILE A 78 -7.54 -4.37 -7.18
C ILE A 78 -6.74 -4.34 -8.48
N GLU A 79 -6.36 -5.49 -9.05
CA GLU A 79 -5.71 -5.55 -10.36
C GLU A 79 -6.65 -5.11 -11.50
N GLN A 80 -7.93 -5.47 -11.44
CA GLN A 80 -8.93 -5.02 -12.41
C GLN A 80 -9.23 -3.53 -12.22
N TRP A 81 -9.35 -3.04 -11.00
CA TRP A 81 -9.51 -1.62 -10.70
C TRP A 81 -8.27 -0.82 -11.11
N ALA A 82 -7.05 -1.33 -10.92
CA ALA A 82 -5.83 -0.74 -11.45
C ALA A 82 -5.81 -0.74 -12.99
N LYS A 83 -6.33 -1.80 -13.65
CA LYS A 83 -6.54 -1.84 -15.10
C LYS A 83 -7.66 -0.88 -15.59
N ALA A 84 -8.59 -0.50 -14.74
CA ALA A 84 -9.67 0.47 -15.03
C ALA A 84 -9.33 1.91 -14.60
N LEU A 85 -8.40 2.09 -13.66
CA LEU A 85 -7.70 3.34 -13.36
C LEU A 85 -6.60 3.58 -14.40
N LYS A 86 -6.05 2.52 -15.02
CA LYS A 86 -5.52 2.53 -16.40
C LYS A 86 -6.63 2.92 -17.37
N GLY A 87 -7.08 4.16 -17.20
CA GLY A 87 -8.43 4.61 -17.52
C GLY A 87 -8.56 6.12 -17.61
N MET A 88 -8.10 6.85 -16.61
CA MET A 88 -8.68 8.18 -16.39
C MET A 88 -8.07 9.29 -17.27
N LYS A 89 -8.92 10.08 -17.93
CA LYS A 89 -8.53 11.21 -18.81
C LYS A 89 -9.38 12.45 -18.47
N GLY A 90 -8.77 13.64 -18.49
CA GLY A 90 -9.47 14.90 -18.24
C GLY A 90 -10.09 14.99 -16.83
N PRO A 91 -11.27 15.60 -16.67
CA PRO A 91 -11.86 15.93 -15.35
C PRO A 91 -12.05 14.73 -14.41
N GLU A 92 -12.27 13.53 -14.94
CA GLU A 92 -12.35 12.32 -14.09
C GLU A 92 -11.02 12.03 -13.39
N LYS A 93 -9.89 12.21 -14.11
CA LYS A 93 -8.54 11.98 -13.58
C LYS A 93 -8.24 12.98 -12.48
N GLU A 94 -8.52 14.26 -12.73
CA GLU A 94 -8.35 15.35 -11.75
C GLU A 94 -9.20 15.11 -10.49
N ALA A 95 -10.45 14.65 -10.66
CA ALA A 95 -11.33 14.30 -9.56
C ALA A 95 -10.85 13.07 -8.76
N PHE A 96 -10.24 12.07 -9.41
CA PHE A 96 -9.61 10.93 -8.73
C PHE A 96 -8.33 11.34 -8.00
N GLU A 97 -7.42 12.04 -8.66
CA GLU A 97 -6.15 12.49 -8.07
C GLU A 97 -6.38 13.39 -6.86
N LYS A 98 -7.37 14.29 -6.93
CA LYS A 98 -7.81 15.09 -5.79
C LYS A 98 -8.31 14.21 -4.63
N ARG A 99 -9.28 13.32 -4.88
CA ARG A 99 -9.78 12.39 -3.83
C ARG A 99 -8.67 11.54 -3.23
N TYR A 100 -7.70 11.11 -4.04
CA TYR A 100 -6.58 10.28 -3.63
C TYR A 100 -5.58 11.05 -2.74
N ALA A 101 -5.27 12.29 -3.10
CA ALA A 101 -4.46 13.18 -2.26
C ALA A 101 -5.17 13.54 -0.93
N GLU A 102 -6.51 13.64 -0.94
CA GLU A 102 -7.32 14.01 0.22
C GLU A 102 -7.62 12.84 1.19
N LYS A 103 -7.17 11.60 0.92
CA LYS A 103 -7.49 10.44 1.78
C LYS A 103 -6.89 10.57 3.19
N PRO A 104 -7.68 10.43 4.27
CA PRO A 104 -7.24 10.70 5.64
C PRO A 104 -6.22 9.69 6.19
N TYR A 105 -6.15 8.48 5.61
CA TYR A 105 -5.18 7.47 6.01
C TYR A 105 -3.76 7.83 5.58
N PHE A 106 -3.54 8.51 4.43
CA PHE A 106 -2.22 9.00 4.06
C PHE A 106 -1.70 10.01 5.08
N LYS A 107 -2.51 11.02 5.45
CA LYS A 107 -2.16 11.99 6.49
C LYS A 107 -1.81 11.29 7.81
N THR A 108 -2.56 10.26 8.18
CA THR A 108 -2.30 9.48 9.41
C THR A 108 -0.98 8.72 9.35
N ILE A 109 -0.72 8.01 8.25
CA ILE A 109 0.52 7.24 8.05
C ILE A 109 1.75 8.16 7.98
N PHE A 110 1.69 9.26 7.20
CA PHE A 110 2.77 10.25 7.15
C PHE A 110 3.01 10.91 8.50
N THR A 111 1.97 11.18 9.29
CA THR A 111 2.14 11.71 10.66
C THR A 111 2.95 10.74 11.52
N LEU A 112 2.67 9.42 11.45
CA LEU A 112 3.42 8.41 12.21
C LEU A 112 4.85 8.22 11.72
N MET A 113 5.07 8.27 10.40
CA MET A 113 6.41 8.15 9.79
C MET A 113 7.32 9.35 10.10
N LEU A 114 6.74 10.53 10.30
CA LEU A 114 7.46 11.78 10.55
C LEU A 114 7.47 12.18 12.04
N ASP A 115 6.82 11.42 12.92
CA ASP A 115 6.82 11.67 14.37
C ASP A 115 8.23 11.37 14.96
N PRO A 116 8.92 12.37 15.54
CA PRO A 116 10.24 12.15 16.14
C PRO A 116 10.24 11.13 17.28
N ALA A 117 9.15 11.00 18.04
CA ALA A 117 9.05 10.03 19.13
C ALA A 117 8.92 8.59 18.59
N VAL A 118 8.20 8.39 17.48
CA VAL A 118 8.16 7.11 16.77
C VAL A 118 9.57 6.77 16.24
N SER A 119 10.22 7.72 15.56
CA SER A 119 11.57 7.52 15.01
C SER A 119 12.61 7.19 16.09
N GLN A 120 12.58 7.89 17.23
CA GLN A 120 13.45 7.60 18.38
C GLN A 120 13.18 6.21 18.98
N ARG A 121 11.90 5.82 19.13
CA ARG A 121 11.51 4.51 19.66
C ARG A 121 11.94 3.36 18.77
N LEU A 122 11.85 3.52 17.44
CA LEU A 122 12.35 2.54 16.47
C LEU A 122 13.88 2.42 16.48
N GLN A 123 14.60 3.52 16.68
CA GLN A 123 16.06 3.49 16.85
C GLN A 123 16.49 2.85 18.18
N ALA A 124 15.72 3.04 19.24
CA ALA A 124 15.97 2.44 20.55
C ALA A 124 15.61 0.94 20.62
N ASN A 125 14.66 0.47 19.81
CA ASN A 125 14.21 -0.93 19.78
C ASN A 125 14.23 -1.52 18.35
N PRO A 126 15.33 -2.20 17.97
CA PRO A 126 15.44 -2.88 16.67
C PRO A 126 14.41 -4.00 16.43
N ALA A 127 13.87 -4.64 17.48
CA ALA A 127 12.81 -5.64 17.31
C ALA A 127 11.48 -4.98 16.90
N LEU A 128 11.18 -3.79 17.43
CA LEU A 128 10.03 -2.99 17.02
C LEU A 128 10.18 -2.45 15.58
N ALA A 129 11.40 -2.07 15.17
CA ALA A 129 11.70 -1.75 13.77
C ALA A 129 11.47 -2.96 12.86
N LYS A 130 11.99 -4.14 13.22
CA LYS A 130 11.75 -5.38 12.47
C LYS A 130 10.26 -5.75 12.41
N ALA A 131 9.48 -5.50 13.46
CA ALA A 131 8.03 -5.75 13.46
C ALA A 131 7.28 -4.89 12.42
N LEU A 132 7.76 -3.68 12.10
CA LEU A 132 7.25 -2.90 10.97
C LEU A 132 7.66 -3.50 9.62
N GLU A 133 8.91 -3.95 9.48
CA GLU A 133 9.41 -4.56 8.24
C GLU A 133 8.65 -5.86 7.90
N ASP A 134 8.53 -6.76 8.88
CA ASP A 134 7.74 -8.00 8.77
C ASP A 134 6.25 -7.69 8.60
N GLY A 135 5.75 -6.59 9.19
CA GLY A 135 4.40 -6.08 8.97
C GLY A 135 4.15 -5.56 7.56
N ASN A 136 5.15 -4.97 6.89
CA ASN A 136 5.05 -4.56 5.50
C ASN A 136 5.05 -5.77 4.55
N ALA A 137 5.77 -6.84 4.89
CA ALA A 137 5.79 -8.09 4.13
C ALA A 137 4.45 -8.85 4.13
N ALA A 138 3.47 -8.46 4.96
CA ALA A 138 2.11 -9.02 4.93
C ALA A 138 1.27 -8.50 3.75
N PHE A 139 1.65 -7.38 3.12
CA PHE A 139 0.95 -6.81 1.98
C PHE A 139 1.36 -7.52 0.68
N PRO A 140 0.42 -7.85 -0.23
CA PRO A 140 0.76 -8.57 -1.46
C PRO A 140 1.56 -7.69 -2.42
N ASN A 141 2.64 -8.25 -2.97
CA ASN A 141 3.34 -7.65 -4.10
C ASN A 141 2.42 -7.69 -5.33
N PHE A 142 1.95 -6.51 -5.73
CA PHE A 142 1.31 -6.29 -7.03
C PHE A 142 2.41 -6.18 -8.09
N LYS A 143 2.68 -7.26 -8.83
CA LYS A 143 3.57 -7.21 -10.00
C LYS A 143 3.08 -6.10 -10.93
N SER A 144 3.98 -5.18 -11.31
CA SER A 144 3.68 -4.30 -12.45
C SER A 144 3.61 -5.16 -13.73
N ARG A 145 2.93 -4.69 -14.78
CA ARG A 145 2.92 -5.41 -16.07
C ARG A 145 4.27 -5.33 -16.79
N GLU A 146 5.21 -4.53 -16.28
CA GLU A 146 6.58 -4.48 -16.79
C GLU A 146 7.43 -5.59 -16.14
N GLU A 147 7.15 -5.96 -14.88
CA GLU A 147 7.77 -7.10 -14.17
C GLU A 147 7.21 -8.48 -14.59
N SER A 148 6.10 -8.53 -15.32
CA SER A 148 5.52 -9.77 -15.83
C SER A 148 6.10 -10.24 -17.17
N ASN A 149 6.86 -9.39 -17.86
CA ASN A 149 7.31 -9.62 -19.23
C ASN A 149 8.82 -9.91 -19.35
N ILE A 150 9.55 -9.94 -18.24
CA ILE A 150 11.02 -10.12 -18.21
C ILE A 150 11.41 -11.60 -18.00
N GLU A 151 10.48 -12.46 -17.56
CA GLU A 151 10.73 -13.87 -17.24
C GLU A 151 10.38 -14.86 -18.38
N GLU A 152 9.91 -14.39 -19.55
CA GLU A 152 9.51 -15.25 -20.68
C GLU A 152 10.37 -15.08 -21.96
N GLU A 153 11.36 -14.17 -22.00
CA GLU A 153 12.34 -14.06 -23.11
C GLU A 153 13.77 -14.48 -22.69
N SER A 154 13.89 -15.68 -22.11
CA SER A 154 15.16 -16.44 -22.13
C SER A 154 15.04 -17.58 -23.15
N SER A 155 15.25 -17.22 -24.42
CA SER A 155 15.01 -18.00 -25.63
C SER A 155 15.43 -19.47 -25.59
N GLU A 156 14.66 -20.31 -26.27
CA GLU A 156 15.14 -21.57 -26.82
C GLU A 156 16.26 -21.30 -27.86
N GLY A 157 17.20 -22.23 -27.99
CA GLY A 157 18.40 -22.12 -28.83
C GLY A 157 19.69 -22.13 -27.99
N ASP A 158 20.72 -22.91 -28.32
CA ASP A 158 20.95 -23.65 -29.57
C ASP A 158 20.87 -25.18 -29.42
N GLN A 159 20.39 -25.85 -30.48
CA GLN A 159 20.69 -27.25 -30.77
C GLN A 159 21.48 -27.30 -32.09
N GLU A 160 22.79 -27.59 -32.01
CA GLU A 160 23.54 -28.50 -32.92
C GLU A 160 24.98 -28.72 -32.40
#